data_AF-A0A2L2TUH2-F1
#
_entry.id   AF-A0A2L2TUH2-F1
#
_cell.length_a   1.000
_cell.length_b   1.000
_cell.length_c   1.000
_cell.angle_alpha   90.00
_cell.angle_beta   90.00
_cell.angle_gamma   90.00
#
_symmetry.space_group_name_H-M   'P 1'
#
loop_
_entity.id
_entity.type
_entity.pdbx_description
1 polymer ?
#
loop_
_entity_poly.entity_id
_entity_poly.type
_entity_poly.pdbx_seq_one_letter_code
_entity_poly.pdbx_strand_id
1 'polypeptide(L)'
;MRLEEQFKVLLKTPLSQVGHSPSTEVIIIDALDECVDFFQVGTVIGLLASLKRLDGIRLYFLISSPNEDRIRAAIERQENDTISLATKYHDDNVSDNKSILTINFQRIRKEKRIESTWPTEKQFPVVHRSINPSPLFIYATTLLRFLGDGTRLGIPKKRLKS
;
A
#
# COMPACT_ATOMS: atom_id res chain seq x y z
N MET A 1 -10.95 14.01 -26.07
CA MET A 1 -12.11 13.74 -25.20
C MET A 1 -11.70 14.09 -23.79
N ARG A 2 -12.47 14.93 -23.11
CA ARG A 2 -12.13 15.39 -21.75
C ARG A 2 -12.46 14.29 -20.72
N LEU A 3 -11.81 14.32 -19.55
CA LEU A 3 -11.97 13.30 -18.51
C LEU A 3 -13.43 13.15 -18.07
N GLU A 4 -14.16 14.25 -17.93
CA GLU A 4 -15.57 14.26 -17.54
C GLU A 4 -16.47 13.61 -18.58
N GLU A 5 -16.15 13.78 -19.87
CA GLU A 5 -16.86 13.12 -20.97
C GLU A 5 -16.60 11.61 -20.95
N GLN A 6 -15.33 11.21 -20.77
CA GLN A 6 -14.96 9.80 -20.62
C GLN A 6 -15.70 9.18 -19.44
N PHE A 7 -15.67 9.83 -18.28
CA PHE A 7 -16.35 9.37 -17.07
C PHE A 7 -17.86 9.24 -17.28
N LYS A 8 -18.48 10.22 -17.95
CA LYS A 8 -19.91 10.18 -18.25
C LYS A 8 -20.28 8.99 -19.14
N VAL A 9 -19.50 8.77 -20.21
CA VAL A 9 -19.78 7.71 -21.19
C VAL A 9 -19.47 6.33 -20.64
N LEU A 10 -18.36 6.18 -19.92
CA LEU A 10 -17.85 4.88 -19.49
C LEU A 10 -18.41 4.40 -18.16
N LEU A 11 -18.76 5.31 -17.24
CA LEU A 11 -19.18 4.96 -15.89
C LEU A 11 -20.57 5.49 -15.56
N LYS A 12 -20.76 6.81 -15.57
CA LYS A 12 -22.00 7.41 -15.03
C LYS A 12 -23.26 6.96 -15.78
N THR A 13 -23.24 7.01 -17.12
CA THR A 13 -24.42 6.66 -17.93
C THR A 13 -24.72 5.16 -17.85
N PRO A 14 -23.75 4.25 -18.06
CA PRO A 14 -24.00 2.82 -17.91
C PRO A 14 -24.51 2.45 -16.52
N LEU A 15 -23.88 2.96 -15.45
CA LEU A 15 -24.27 2.66 -14.07
C LEU A 15 -25.67 3.19 -13.72
N SER A 16 -26.09 4.32 -14.30
CA SER A 16 -27.46 4.83 -14.12
C SER A 16 -28.55 3.99 -14.78
N GLN A 17 -28.17 3.12 -15.72
CA GLN A 17 -29.09 2.23 -16.44
C GLN A 17 -29.10 0.81 -15.85
N VAL A 18 -28.23 0.54 -14.87
CA VAL A 18 -28.28 -0.70 -14.11
C VAL A 18 -29.56 -0.66 -13.27
N GLY A 19 -30.36 -1.73 -13.35
CA GLY A 19 -31.55 -1.89 -12.52
C GLY A 19 -31.20 -1.90 -11.02
N HIS A 20 -32.21 -1.94 -10.16
CA HIS A 20 -31.96 -2.00 -8.71
C HIS A 20 -31.11 -3.22 -8.33
N SER A 21 -29.90 -2.94 -7.86
CA SER A 21 -29.01 -3.90 -7.22
C SER A 21 -29.19 -3.83 -5.71
N PRO A 22 -29.61 -4.93 -5.06
CA PRO A 22 -29.73 -4.97 -3.61
C PRO A 22 -28.37 -5.07 -2.91
N SER A 23 -27.27 -5.33 -3.63
CA SER A 23 -25.91 -5.42 -3.09
C SER A 23 -25.22 -4.06 -3.04
N THR A 24 -24.24 -3.96 -2.14
CA THR A 24 -23.27 -2.86 -2.15
C THR A 24 -22.05 -3.33 -2.93
N GLU A 25 -21.70 -2.62 -4.00
CA GLU A 25 -20.51 -2.91 -4.79
C GLU A 25 -19.32 -2.13 -4.25
N VAL A 26 -18.21 -2.82 -4.04
CA VAL A 26 -16.95 -2.22 -3.58
C VAL A 26 -15.99 -2.14 -4.75
N ILE A 27 -15.54 -0.93 -5.07
CA ILE A 27 -14.58 -0.67 -6.13
C ILE A 27 -13.27 -0.24 -5.47
N ILE A 28 -12.21 -1.01 -5.73
CA ILE A 28 -10.87 -0.72 -5.23
C ILE A 28 -10.09 -0.04 -6.35
N ILE A 29 -9.59 1.17 -6.08
CA ILE A 29 -8.71 1.92 -6.97
C ILE A 29 -7.34 1.96 -6.32
N ASP A 30 -6.39 1.27 -6.93
CA ASP A 30 -5.02 1.19 -6.42
C ASP A 30 -4.15 2.29 -7.03
N ALA A 31 -3.23 2.85 -6.24
CA ALA A 31 -2.21 3.81 -6.66
C ALA A 31 -2.78 5.03 -7.42
N LEU A 32 -3.72 5.76 -6.81
CA LEU A 32 -4.34 6.95 -7.44
C LEU A 32 -3.30 8.03 -7.80
N ASP A 33 -2.20 8.10 -7.06
CA ASP A 33 -1.07 9.00 -7.26
C ASP A 33 -0.34 8.84 -8.59
N GLU A 34 -0.41 7.65 -9.22
CA GLU A 34 0.16 7.41 -10.55
C GLU A 34 -0.63 8.12 -11.67
N CYS A 35 -1.73 8.80 -11.34
CA CYS A 35 -2.40 9.71 -12.25
C CYS A 35 -1.50 10.91 -12.57
N VAL A 36 -1.25 11.13 -13.85
CA VAL A 36 -0.22 12.03 -14.41
C VAL A 36 -0.31 13.50 -13.93
N ASP A 37 -1.46 13.95 -13.40
CA ASP A 37 -1.68 15.34 -13.00
C ASP A 37 -2.52 15.48 -11.71
N PHE A 38 -2.05 16.35 -10.82
CA PHE A 38 -2.71 16.73 -9.58
C PHE A 38 -4.14 17.26 -9.77
N PHE A 39 -4.36 18.10 -10.79
CA PHE A 39 -5.70 18.60 -11.09
C PHE A 39 -6.64 17.47 -11.48
N GLN A 40 -6.11 16.43 -12.13
CA GLN A 40 -6.88 15.25 -12.51
C GLN A 40 -7.23 14.40 -11.30
N VAL A 41 -6.37 14.27 -10.29
CA VAL A 41 -6.67 13.52 -9.04
C VAL A 41 -7.91 14.08 -8.34
N GLY A 42 -7.95 15.40 -8.11
CA GLY A 42 -9.11 16.05 -7.49
C GLY A 42 -10.39 15.89 -8.31
N THR A 43 -10.28 16.03 -9.63
CA THR A 43 -11.40 15.81 -10.56
C THR A 43 -11.89 14.36 -10.53
N VAL A 44 -10.99 13.37 -10.52
CA VAL A 44 -11.34 11.94 -10.42
C VAL A 44 -12.09 11.67 -9.12
N ILE A 45 -11.59 12.14 -7.98
CA ILE A 45 -12.25 11.95 -6.69
C ILE A 45 -13.66 12.58 -6.69
N GLY A 46 -13.78 13.82 -7.19
CA GLY A 46 -15.08 14.50 -7.30
C GLY A 46 -16.05 13.78 -8.22
N LEU A 47 -15.58 13.25 -9.36
CA LEU A 47 -16.38 12.47 -10.30
C LEU A 47 -16.86 11.16 -9.67
N LEU A 48 -15.99 10.41 -8.98
CA LEU A 48 -16.34 9.18 -8.27
C LEU A 48 -17.37 9.46 -7.16
N ALA A 49 -17.15 10.50 -6.36
CA ALA A 49 -18.08 10.91 -5.32
C ALA A 49 -19.46 11.30 -5.90
N SER A 50 -19.49 11.82 -7.14
CA SER A 50 -20.73 12.17 -7.84
C SER A 50 -21.63 10.97 -8.15
N LEU A 51 -21.09 9.74 -8.15
CA LEU A 51 -21.83 8.49 -8.38
C LEU A 51 -22.68 8.07 -7.18
N LYS A 52 -22.47 8.65 -5.99
CA LYS A 52 -23.35 8.48 -4.84
C LYS A 52 -24.81 8.81 -5.16
N ARG A 53 -25.04 9.70 -6.14
CA ARG A 53 -26.38 10.13 -6.59
C ARG A 53 -27.05 9.16 -7.57
N LEU A 54 -26.44 8.02 -7.86
CA LEU A 54 -27.08 7.03 -8.73
C LEU A 54 -28.12 6.25 -7.94
N ASP A 55 -29.36 6.30 -8.42
CA ASP A 55 -30.45 5.52 -7.86
C ASP A 55 -30.31 4.06 -8.27
N GLY A 56 -30.51 3.15 -7.31
CA GLY A 56 -30.55 1.72 -7.58
C GLY A 56 -29.24 0.96 -7.48
N ILE A 57 -28.11 1.62 -7.24
CA ILE A 57 -26.85 0.94 -6.94
C ILE A 57 -26.13 1.63 -5.77
N ARG A 58 -25.63 0.83 -4.83
CA ARG A 58 -24.81 1.34 -3.73
C ARG A 58 -23.35 1.06 -4.04
N LEU A 59 -22.59 2.10 -4.31
CA LEU A 59 -21.15 2.02 -4.60
C LEU A 59 -20.33 2.49 -3.40
N TYR A 60 -19.30 1.74 -3.07
CA TYR A 60 -18.28 2.13 -2.10
C TYR A 60 -16.91 2.12 -2.78
N PHE A 61 -16.19 3.24 -2.73
CA PHE A 61 -14.87 3.36 -3.32
C PHE A 61 -13.81 3.27 -2.21
N LEU A 62 -12.92 2.30 -2.33
CA LEU A 62 -11.70 2.22 -1.52
C LEU A 62 -10.53 2.63 -2.41
N ILE A 63 -9.86 3.71 -2.04
CA ILE A 63 -8.76 4.27 -2.85
C ILE A 63 -7.47 4.16 -2.05
N SER A 64 -6.45 3.56 -2.65
CA SER A 64 -5.09 3.54 -2.11
C SER A 64 -4.23 4.61 -2.80
N SER A 65 -3.35 5.21 -2.02
CA SER A 65 -2.39 6.22 -2.47
C SER A 65 -1.34 6.41 -1.38
N PRO A 66 -0.07 6.72 -1.71
CA PRO A 66 0.87 7.29 -0.76
C PRO A 66 0.29 8.54 -0.09
N ASN A 67 0.70 8.76 1.16
CA ASN A 67 0.29 9.92 1.94
C ASN A 67 1.07 11.17 1.48
N GLU A 68 0.73 11.68 0.31
CA GLU A 68 1.28 12.93 -0.22
C GLU A 68 0.37 14.11 0.14
N ASP A 69 0.98 15.23 0.55
CA ASP A 69 0.27 16.47 0.90
C ASP A 69 -0.68 16.93 -0.22
N ARG A 70 -0.30 16.69 -1.47
CA ARG A 70 -1.11 17.02 -2.63
C ARG A 70 -2.43 16.26 -2.59
N ILE A 71 -2.38 14.93 -2.50
CA ILE A 71 -3.56 14.06 -2.55
C ILE A 71 -4.46 14.32 -1.35
N ARG A 72 -3.86 14.52 -0.18
CA ARG A 72 -4.57 14.97 1.03
C ARG A 72 -5.31 16.29 0.79
N ALA A 73 -4.64 17.31 0.23
CA ALA A 73 -5.28 18.57 -0.08
C ALA A 73 -6.39 18.45 -1.15
N ALA A 74 -6.25 17.56 -2.13
CA ALA A 74 -7.30 17.30 -3.12
C ALA A 74 -8.54 16.68 -2.49
N ILE A 75 -8.36 15.79 -1.50
CA ILE A 75 -9.43 15.17 -0.71
C ILE A 75 -10.09 16.18 0.23
N GLU A 76 -9.29 16.94 1.00
CA GLU A 76 -9.78 17.95 1.95
C GLU A 76 -10.59 19.06 1.26
N ARG A 77 -10.29 19.38 -0.01
CA ARG A 77 -11.06 20.32 -0.83
C ARG A 77 -12.40 19.79 -1.32
N GLN A 78 -12.61 18.47 -1.27
CA GLN A 78 -13.92 17.91 -1.54
C GLN A 78 -14.79 18.20 -0.31
N GLU A 79 -15.65 19.20 -0.38
CA GLU A 79 -16.70 19.45 0.62
C GLU A 79 -17.76 18.34 0.55
N ASN A 80 -17.38 17.12 0.93
CA ASN A 80 -18.24 15.95 0.82
C ASN A 80 -18.05 15.01 2.01
N ASP A 81 -19.07 14.97 2.86
CA ASP A 81 -19.14 14.17 4.08
C ASP A 81 -18.99 12.66 3.85
N THR A 82 -19.02 12.18 2.61
CA THR A 82 -18.84 10.75 2.31
C THR A 82 -17.41 10.33 2.09
N ILE A 83 -16.47 11.27 2.02
CA ILE A 83 -15.06 10.95 1.84
C ILE A 83 -14.42 10.87 3.22
N SER A 84 -13.90 9.70 3.56
CA SER A 84 -13.14 9.48 4.79
C SER A 84 -11.69 9.18 4.46
N LEU A 85 -10.76 9.90 5.08
CA LEU A 85 -9.33 9.69 4.91
C LEU A 85 -8.79 8.83 6.06
N ALA A 86 -8.28 7.65 5.74
CA ALA A 86 -7.64 6.77 6.73
C ALA A 86 -6.15 7.12 6.88
N THR A 87 -5.81 8.08 7.73
CA THR A 87 -4.43 8.56 7.95
C THR A 87 -3.61 7.75 8.96
N LYS A 88 -4.23 6.78 9.66
CA LYS A 88 -3.66 6.16 10.87
C LYS A 88 -2.51 5.16 10.62
N TYR A 89 -2.19 4.81 9.38
CA TYR A 89 -1.24 3.72 9.07
C TYR A 89 0.25 4.11 9.11
N HIS A 90 0.61 5.35 9.46
CA HIS A 90 1.96 5.84 9.22
C HIS A 90 3.01 5.47 10.30
N ASP A 91 2.60 5.31 11.57
CA ASP A 91 3.55 5.22 12.69
C ASP A 91 3.99 3.79 13.10
N ASP A 92 3.33 2.73 12.61
CA ASP A 92 3.62 1.36 13.06
C ASP A 92 4.72 0.64 12.26
N ASN A 93 5.15 1.22 11.13
CA ASN A 93 6.08 0.60 10.19
C ASN A 93 7.41 0.15 10.82
N VAL A 94 7.94 0.90 11.79
CA VAL A 94 9.20 0.54 12.47
C VAL A 94 9.03 -0.69 13.36
N SER A 95 7.93 -0.74 14.13
CA SER A 95 7.61 -1.86 15.02
C SER A 95 7.31 -3.13 14.21
N ASP A 96 6.56 -2.98 13.11
CA ASP A 96 6.19 -4.09 12.25
C ASP A 96 7.39 -4.65 11.49
N ASN A 97 8.28 -3.80 10.97
CA ASN A 97 9.52 -4.27 10.35
C ASN A 97 10.40 -5.04 11.34
N LYS A 98 10.50 -4.56 12.60
CA LYS A 98 11.24 -5.27 13.66
C LYS A 98 10.63 -6.66 13.91
N SER A 99 9.30 -6.75 13.96
CA SER A 99 8.57 -8.00 14.14
C SER A 99 8.79 -8.97 12.98
N ILE A 100 8.66 -8.49 11.73
CA ILE A 100 8.89 -9.27 10.50
C ILE A 100 10.32 -9.80 10.45
N LEU A 101 11.31 -8.94 10.69
CA LEU A 101 12.71 -9.32 10.71
C LEU A 101 12.94 -10.38 11.80
N THR A 102 12.44 -10.16 13.01
CA THR A 102 12.60 -11.09 14.13
C THR A 102 12.08 -12.46 13.73
N ILE A 103 10.81 -12.57 13.32
CA ILE A 103 10.16 -13.83 12.93
C ILE A 103 10.95 -14.54 11.83
N ASN A 104 11.34 -13.81 10.77
CA ASN A 104 12.02 -14.42 9.64
C ASN A 104 13.47 -14.81 9.93
N PHE A 105 14.19 -14.09 10.79
CA PHE A 105 15.49 -14.54 11.28
C PHE A 105 15.35 -15.85 12.06
N GLN A 106 14.30 -16.01 12.89
CA GLN A 106 14.05 -17.29 13.55
C GLN A 106 13.81 -18.43 12.55
N ARG A 107 13.00 -18.16 11.52
CA ARG A 107 12.73 -19.11 10.44
C ARG A 107 14.00 -19.53 9.71
N ILE A 108 14.81 -18.57 9.26
CA ILE A 108 16.08 -18.84 8.56
C ILE A 108 17.02 -19.65 9.44
N ARG A 109 17.12 -19.35 10.74
CA ARG A 109 17.93 -20.13 11.68
C ARG A 109 17.53 -21.59 11.72
N LYS A 110 16.23 -21.85 11.86
CA LYS A 110 15.68 -23.20 11.93
C LYS A 110 15.94 -23.97 10.63
N GLU A 111 15.63 -23.36 9.49
CA GLU A 111 15.76 -23.98 8.17
C GLU A 111 17.23 -24.26 7.80
N LYS A 112 18.14 -23.34 8.16
CA LYS A 112 19.57 -23.42 7.80
C LYS A 112 20.46 -23.94 8.92
N ARG A 113 19.87 -24.41 10.03
CA ARG A 113 20.56 -24.93 11.24
C ARG A 113 21.65 -23.96 11.74
N ILE A 114 21.30 -22.68 11.85
CA ILE A 114 22.18 -21.63 12.37
C ILE A 114 21.90 -21.44 13.87
N GLU A 115 22.95 -21.13 14.65
CA GLU A 115 22.86 -20.84 16.08
C GLU A 115 21.89 -19.71 16.42
N SER A 116 21.32 -19.79 17.63
CA SER A 116 20.38 -18.81 18.18
C SER A 116 20.98 -17.42 18.39
N THR A 117 22.31 -17.29 18.40
CA THR A 117 22.99 -15.99 18.55
C THR A 117 23.08 -15.19 17.25
N TRP A 118 22.65 -15.75 16.11
CA TRP A 118 22.56 -15.04 14.84
C TRP A 118 21.16 -14.42 14.64
N PRO A 119 21.05 -13.19 14.09
CA PRO A 119 22.14 -12.24 13.83
C PRO A 119 22.74 -11.74 15.16
N THR A 120 24.06 -11.54 15.17
CA THR A 120 24.77 -11.02 16.35
C THR A 120 24.47 -9.53 16.54
N GLU A 121 24.65 -8.99 17.75
CA GLU A 121 24.46 -7.55 18.04
C GLU A 121 25.22 -6.64 17.06
N LYS A 122 26.42 -7.07 16.63
CA LYS A 122 27.24 -6.33 15.66
C LYS A 122 26.65 -6.31 14.24
N GLN A 123 25.72 -7.21 13.91
CA GLN A 123 25.06 -7.31 12.61
C GLN A 123 23.71 -6.57 12.56
N PHE A 124 23.10 -6.26 13.72
CA PHE A 124 21.88 -5.47 13.78
C PHE A 124 22.02 -4.06 13.15
N PRO A 125 23.16 -3.34 13.28
CA PRO A 125 23.37 -2.08 12.56
C PRO A 125 23.35 -2.23 11.03
N VAL A 126 23.81 -3.36 10.49
CA VAL A 126 23.76 -3.64 9.04
C VAL A 126 22.29 -3.84 8.63
N VAL A 127 21.55 -4.67 9.36
CA VAL A 127 20.10 -4.88 9.14
C VAL A 127 19.35 -3.56 9.19
N HIS A 128 19.62 -2.72 10.19
CA HIS A 128 18.98 -1.42 10.36
C HIS A 128 19.30 -0.47 9.19
N ARG A 129 20.55 -0.41 8.72
CA ARG A 129 20.92 0.38 7.54
C ARG A 129 20.28 -0.14 6.26
N SER A 130 20.12 -1.46 6.10
CA SER A 130 19.49 -2.04 4.91
C SER A 130 17.99 -1.73 4.80
N ILE A 131 17.34 -1.24 5.86
CA ILE A 131 15.91 -0.91 5.89
C ILE A 131 15.65 0.58 6.17
N ASN A 132 16.67 1.45 6.08
CA ASN A 132 16.59 2.88 6.40
C ASN A 132 17.27 3.65 5.24
N PRO A 133 16.60 4.60 4.55
CA PRO A 133 16.08 5.86 5.10
C PRO A 133 14.56 5.90 5.36
N SER A 134 13.83 4.84 5.00
CA SER A 134 12.38 4.72 5.18
C SER A 134 12.01 3.28 5.55
N PRO A 135 11.19 3.04 6.59
CA PRO A 135 10.85 1.70 7.08
C PRO A 135 9.84 0.99 6.17
N LEU A 136 10.14 0.87 4.87
CA LEU A 136 9.28 0.15 3.93
C LEU A 136 9.49 -1.36 4.08
N PHE A 137 8.38 -2.10 4.15
CA PHE A 137 8.38 -3.57 4.22
C PHE A 137 9.15 -4.25 3.08
N ILE A 138 9.25 -3.59 1.92
CA ILE A 138 9.98 -4.12 0.76
C ILE A 138 11.47 -4.27 1.06
N TYR A 139 12.07 -3.37 1.84
CA TYR A 139 13.49 -3.47 2.19
C TYR A 139 13.75 -4.65 3.12
N ALA A 140 12.93 -4.81 4.17
CA ALA A 140 13.01 -5.96 5.07
C ALA A 140 12.82 -7.27 4.30
N THR A 141 11.81 -7.35 3.42
CA THR A 141 11.52 -8.55 2.63
C THR A 141 12.65 -8.87 1.64
N THR A 142 13.23 -7.86 1.00
CA THR A 142 14.34 -8.03 0.06
C THR A 142 15.59 -8.53 0.78
N LEU A 143 15.93 -7.97 1.95
CA LEU A 143 17.00 -8.47 2.80
C LEU A 143 16.76 -9.94 3.18
N LEU A 144 15.56 -10.28 3.63
CA LEU A 144 15.24 -11.64 4.06
C LEU A 144 15.30 -12.65 2.91
N ARG A 145 14.85 -12.27 1.71
CA ARG A 145 15.04 -13.08 0.48
C ARG A 145 16.51 -13.27 0.18
N PHE A 146 17.28 -12.18 0.15
CA PHE A 146 18.73 -12.25 -0.02
C PHE A 146 19.40 -13.12 1.04
N LEU A 147 18.92 -13.18 2.28
CA LEU A 147 19.50 -14.07 3.29
C LEU A 147 19.03 -15.53 3.15
N GLY A 148 17.78 -15.76 2.76
CA GLY A 148 17.15 -17.07 2.65
C GLY A 148 17.45 -17.83 1.36
N ASP A 149 17.76 -17.12 0.27
CA ASP A 149 17.91 -17.68 -1.07
C ASP A 149 19.17 -18.56 -1.20
N GLY A 150 18.99 -19.86 -1.34
CA GLY A 150 20.08 -20.81 -1.59
C GLY A 150 20.07 -21.99 -0.63
N THR A 151 20.41 -23.18 -1.12
CA THR A 151 20.27 -24.46 -0.39
C THR A 151 21.42 -24.77 0.55
N ARG A 152 22.55 -24.04 0.49
CA ARG A 152 23.75 -24.39 1.27
C ARG A 152 23.73 -23.78 2.67
N LEU A 153 24.15 -24.59 3.64
CA LEU A 153 24.39 -24.17 5.02
C LEU A 153 25.42 -23.01 5.06
N GLY A 154 25.19 -22.02 5.92
CA GLY A 154 26.12 -20.91 6.15
C GLY A 154 26.11 -19.76 5.13
N ILE A 155 25.35 -19.85 4.02
CA ILE A 155 25.15 -18.72 3.09
C ILE A 155 24.59 -17.47 3.79
N PRO A 156 23.55 -17.57 4.66
CA PRO A 156 22.97 -16.37 5.29
C PRO A 156 24.00 -15.61 6.14
N LYS A 157 24.87 -16.32 6.86
CA LYS A 157 25.93 -15.70 7.67
C LYS A 157 26.97 -14.96 6.83
N LYS A 158 27.32 -15.50 5.66
CA LYS A 158 28.28 -14.84 4.75
C LYS A 158 27.66 -13.58 4.13
N ARG A 159 26.39 -13.66 3.73
CA ARG A 159 25.63 -12.55 3.14
C ARG A 159 25.33 -11.41 4.11
N LEU A 160 25.21 -11.69 5.41
CA LEU A 160 25.06 -10.65 6.43
C LEU A 160 26.41 -10.08 6.93
N LYS A 161 27.53 -10.44 6.30
CA LYS A 161 28.88 -9.90 6.61
C LYS A 161 29.43 -9.00 5.50
N SER A 162 28.88 -9.06 4.30
CA SER A 162 29.16 -8.15 3.18
C SER A 162 28.45 -6.82 3.39
#